data_AF-A0A4U0VY95-F1
#
_entry.id   AF-A0A4U0VY95-F1
#
_cell.length_a   1.000
_cell.length_b   1.000
_cell.length_c   1.000
_cell.angle_alpha   90.00
_cell.angle_beta   90.00
_cell.angle_gamma   90.00
#
_symmetry.space_group_name_H-M   'P 1'
#
loop_
_entity.id
_entity.type
_entity.pdbx_description
1 polymer ?
#
loop_
_entity_poly.entity_id
_entity_poly.type
_entity_poly.pdbx_seq_one_letter_code
_entity_poly.pdbx_strand_id
1 'polypeptide(L)'
;MSETLEAKTNGVQELDCEDLRRVLFSSSTRRRTAELHVLREALVNEGLPTSTVLDLARLLFDSHSLYVDRSSREAARSCLQTIAASSAAEECLPAIIDPLKLEASKASIAPGSAFVLTEWCSLLLQELAAKPKLWNRWGLDVIIADSHTLETCIGSGARRSVKQSALDVTRRGVQRLFETDGVGHEALNAAITALTIKDSTPHAKNTVLLGVIAGVCARSLQLKPILEERKKDYYAFYVREILGSRTVVPQHITDGLRDFFATFTTEEDLQKDVVPSVEKALLRAPEIVLNGLVAGTLQSLSQ
;
A
#
# COMPACT_ATOMS: atom_id res chain seq x y z
N MET A 1 55.17 -19.86 33.69
CA MET A 1 54.90 -18.48 33.23
C MET A 1 54.62 -18.55 31.75
N SER A 2 53.46 -18.00 31.37
CA SER A 2 52.95 -17.83 30.00
C SER A 2 52.30 -19.05 29.35
N GLU A 3 51.08 -19.34 29.81
CA GLU A 3 50.01 -19.87 28.95
C GLU A 3 49.55 -18.76 28.01
N THR A 4 49.63 -19.02 26.70
CA THR A 4 49.10 -18.15 25.66
C THR A 4 47.61 -18.43 25.53
N LEU A 5 46.78 -17.56 26.12
CA LEU A 5 45.36 -17.47 25.81
C LEU A 5 45.23 -16.94 24.37
N GLU A 6 45.07 -17.85 23.42
CA GLU A 6 44.49 -17.52 22.12
C GLU A 6 43.03 -17.11 22.33
N ALA A 7 42.80 -15.80 22.29
CA ALA A 7 41.48 -15.23 22.18
C ALA A 7 40.85 -15.73 20.87
N LYS A 8 39.89 -16.65 20.99
CA LYS A 8 38.92 -16.92 19.93
C LYS A 8 38.22 -15.62 19.58
N THR A 9 38.63 -15.00 18.48
CA THR A 9 37.81 -14.05 17.75
C THR A 9 36.50 -14.75 17.42
N ASN A 10 35.40 -14.31 18.02
CA ASN A 10 34.06 -14.70 17.61
C ASN A 10 33.88 -14.27 16.15
N GLY A 11 34.13 -15.20 15.23
CA GLY A 11 33.74 -15.04 13.83
C GLY A 11 32.25 -14.75 13.78
N VAL A 12 31.86 -13.79 12.94
CA VAL A 12 30.47 -13.53 12.59
C VAL A 12 29.86 -14.89 12.25
N GLN A 13 28.92 -15.35 13.07
CA GLN A 13 28.23 -16.61 12.85
C GLN A 13 27.51 -16.47 11.51
N GLU A 14 28.03 -17.14 10.50
CA GLU A 14 27.50 -17.06 9.14
C GLU A 14 26.06 -17.56 9.17
N LEU A 15 25.12 -16.69 8.82
CA LEU A 15 23.70 -16.96 8.96
C LEU A 15 23.30 -17.98 7.87
N ASP A 16 22.87 -19.17 8.28
CA ASP A 16 22.48 -20.23 7.35
C ASP A 16 21.10 -19.93 6.71
N CYS A 17 21.15 -19.36 5.51
CA CYS A 17 19.95 -19.01 4.74
C CYS A 17 19.10 -20.24 4.33
N GLU A 18 19.68 -21.44 4.20
CA GLU A 18 18.92 -22.64 3.85
C GLU A 18 18.10 -23.13 5.04
N ASP A 19 18.71 -23.20 6.21
CA ASP A 19 18.00 -23.57 7.44
C ASP A 19 16.95 -22.53 7.79
N LEU A 20 17.25 -21.25 7.61
CA LEU A 20 16.26 -20.18 7.76
C LEU A 20 15.08 -20.37 6.81
N ARG A 21 15.34 -20.70 5.53
CA ARG A 21 14.28 -20.99 4.56
C ARG A 21 13.42 -22.15 5.04
N ARG A 22 14.01 -23.24 5.55
CA ARG A 22 13.24 -24.38 6.10
C ARG A 22 12.34 -23.94 7.27
N VAL A 23 12.82 -23.05 8.14
CA VAL A 23 12.03 -22.58 9.29
C VAL A 23 10.91 -21.65 8.86
N LEU A 24 11.18 -20.67 8.00
CA LEU A 24 10.17 -19.69 7.55
C LEU A 24 9.04 -20.36 6.76
N PHE A 25 9.37 -21.38 5.97
CA PHE A 25 8.42 -22.18 5.21
C PHE A 25 7.74 -23.29 6.01
N SER A 26 8.08 -23.45 7.30
CA SER A 26 7.44 -24.45 8.15
C SER A 26 5.99 -24.08 8.48
N SER A 27 5.18 -25.09 8.81
CA SER A 27 3.81 -24.92 9.29
C SER A 27 3.73 -24.40 10.74
N SER A 28 4.85 -24.32 11.46
CA SER A 28 4.89 -23.90 12.86
C SER A 28 5.03 -22.39 12.99
N THR A 29 3.92 -21.70 13.25
CA THR A 29 3.91 -20.27 13.60
C THR A 29 4.91 -19.97 14.72
N ARG A 30 4.94 -20.77 15.79
CA ARG A 30 5.85 -20.54 16.93
C ARG A 30 7.31 -20.55 16.51
N ARG A 31 7.72 -21.53 15.69
CA ARG A 31 9.11 -21.60 15.19
C ARG A 31 9.41 -20.42 14.29
N ARG A 32 8.50 -20.10 13.37
CA ARG A 32 8.65 -18.98 12.44
C ARG A 32 8.81 -17.63 13.17
N THR A 33 7.93 -17.34 14.12
CA THR A 33 7.98 -16.09 14.89
C THR A 33 9.25 -15.99 15.74
N ALA A 34 9.66 -17.09 16.40
CA ALA A 34 10.90 -17.11 17.17
C ALA A 34 12.11 -16.81 16.27
N GLU A 35 12.18 -17.44 15.10
CA GLU A 35 13.26 -17.21 14.14
C GLU A 35 13.27 -15.77 13.63
N LEU A 36 12.12 -15.21 13.26
CA LEU A 36 12.01 -13.81 12.83
C LEU A 36 12.48 -12.82 13.91
N HIS A 37 12.26 -13.13 15.20
CA HIS A 37 12.80 -12.30 16.28
C HIS A 37 14.32 -12.37 16.37
N VAL A 38 14.91 -13.57 16.25
CA VAL A 38 16.38 -13.74 16.19
C VAL A 38 16.97 -13.00 14.99
N LEU A 39 16.33 -13.09 13.82
CA LEU A 39 16.74 -12.35 12.63
C LEU A 39 16.70 -10.85 12.83
N ARG A 40 15.66 -10.33 13.46
CA ARG A 40 15.55 -8.90 13.77
C ARG A 40 16.71 -8.47 14.67
N GLU A 41 17.04 -9.23 15.71
CA GLU A 41 18.17 -8.92 16.58
C GLU A 41 19.50 -8.90 15.80
N ALA A 42 19.71 -9.87 14.91
CA ALA A 42 20.89 -9.91 14.04
C ALA A 42 20.96 -8.68 13.10
N LEU A 43 19.83 -8.27 12.51
CA LEU A 43 19.73 -7.08 11.66
C LEU A 43 19.99 -5.78 12.44
N VAL A 44 19.49 -5.67 13.67
CA VAL A 44 19.68 -4.49 14.53
C VAL A 44 21.13 -4.31 14.96
N ASN A 45 21.85 -5.41 15.16
CA ASN A 45 23.26 -5.35 15.56
C ASN A 45 24.21 -4.99 14.40
N GLU A 46 23.68 -4.71 13.19
CA GLU A 46 24.38 -4.25 11.97
C GLU A 46 25.63 -5.07 11.56
N GLY A 47 25.79 -6.29 12.11
CA GLY A 47 26.94 -7.15 11.85
C GLY A 47 26.81 -8.03 10.60
N LEU A 48 25.69 -7.93 9.87
CA LEU A 48 25.41 -8.75 8.70
C LEU A 48 25.95 -8.10 7.41
N PRO A 49 26.66 -8.85 6.55
CA PRO A 49 27.03 -8.36 5.22
C PRO A 49 25.80 -7.98 4.39
N THR A 50 25.91 -6.96 3.54
CA THR A 50 24.80 -6.53 2.68
C THR A 50 24.25 -7.66 1.79
N SER A 51 25.10 -8.58 1.32
CA SER A 51 24.67 -9.77 0.58
C SER A 51 23.72 -10.66 1.40
N THR A 52 24.03 -10.87 2.68
CA THR A 52 23.17 -11.61 3.60
C THR A 52 21.85 -10.87 3.83
N VAL A 53 21.88 -9.55 4.03
CA VAL A 53 20.66 -8.74 4.19
C VAL A 53 19.78 -8.81 2.92
N LEU A 54 20.40 -8.81 1.74
CA LEU A 54 19.71 -8.98 0.46
C LEU A 54 19.01 -10.34 0.35
N ASP A 55 19.67 -11.43 0.74
CA ASP A 55 19.07 -12.77 0.73
C ASP A 55 17.95 -12.90 1.77
N LEU A 56 18.10 -12.27 2.94
CA LEU A 56 17.03 -12.15 3.94
C LEU A 56 15.83 -11.38 3.39
N ALA A 57 16.05 -10.28 2.68
CA ALA A 57 14.98 -9.49 2.06
C ALA A 57 14.17 -10.33 1.06
N ARG A 58 14.85 -11.10 0.20
CA ARG A 58 14.21 -12.05 -0.73
C ARG A 58 13.40 -13.10 0.01
N LEU A 59 14.00 -13.70 1.03
CA LEU A 59 13.37 -14.78 1.77
C LEU A 59 12.14 -14.33 2.57
N LEU A 60 12.20 -13.13 3.15
CA LEU A 60 11.05 -12.50 3.79
C LEU A 60 9.91 -12.36 2.80
N PHE A 61 10.18 -11.84 1.60
CA PHE A 61 9.15 -11.70 0.55
C PHE A 61 8.60 -13.05 0.09
N ASP A 62 9.46 -14.03 -0.20
CA ASP A 62 9.06 -15.37 -0.66
C ASP A 62 8.08 -16.05 0.32
N SER A 63 8.19 -15.74 1.62
CA SER A 63 7.39 -16.34 2.69
C SER A 63 6.17 -15.51 3.11
N HIS A 64 5.87 -14.39 2.45
CA HIS A 64 4.80 -13.46 2.84
C HIS A 64 3.42 -14.14 2.99
N SER A 65 3.11 -15.10 2.12
CA SER A 65 1.83 -15.82 2.08
C SER A 65 1.60 -16.70 3.31
N LEU A 66 2.67 -17.02 4.05
CA LEU A 66 2.60 -17.85 5.25
C LEU A 66 2.28 -17.02 6.51
N TYR A 67 2.40 -15.69 6.47
CA TYR A 67 2.15 -14.80 7.60
C TYR A 67 0.64 -14.57 7.84
N VAL A 68 -0.09 -15.65 8.07
CA VAL A 68 -1.55 -15.64 8.26
C VAL A 68 -1.94 -15.08 9.64
N ASP A 69 -1.15 -15.38 10.67
CA ASP A 69 -1.39 -14.92 12.03
C ASP A 69 -0.71 -13.58 12.33
N ARG A 70 -1.25 -12.86 13.32
CA ARG A 70 -0.78 -11.51 13.69
C ARG A 70 0.68 -11.51 14.15
N SER A 71 1.09 -12.50 14.94
CA SER A 71 2.45 -12.58 15.49
C SER A 71 3.50 -12.78 14.39
N SER A 72 3.23 -13.66 13.42
CA SER A 72 4.06 -13.81 12.23
C SER A 72 4.17 -12.50 11.43
N ARG A 73 3.05 -11.79 11.20
CA ARG A 73 3.05 -10.52 10.46
C ARG A 73 3.84 -9.44 11.17
N GLU A 74 3.63 -9.27 12.48
CA GLU A 74 4.34 -8.27 13.28
C GLU A 74 5.85 -8.55 13.33
N ALA A 75 6.26 -9.80 13.47
CA ALA A 75 7.67 -10.18 13.46
C ALA A 75 8.32 -9.92 12.08
N ALA A 76 7.68 -10.36 10.99
CA ALA A 76 8.18 -10.13 9.63
C ALA A 76 8.22 -8.63 9.28
N ARG A 77 7.17 -7.88 9.66
CA ARG A 77 7.10 -6.42 9.53
C ARG A 77 8.26 -5.74 10.26
N SER A 78 8.61 -6.22 11.46
CA SER A 78 9.73 -5.67 12.21
C SER A 78 11.08 -5.90 11.52
N CYS A 79 11.31 -7.07 10.93
CA CYS A 79 12.52 -7.32 10.14
C CYS A 79 12.59 -6.41 8.91
N LEU A 80 11.47 -6.29 8.19
CA LEU A 80 11.36 -5.38 7.04
C LEU A 80 11.65 -3.94 7.43
N GLN A 81 11.13 -3.49 8.58
CA GLN A 81 11.40 -2.15 9.09
C GLN A 81 12.90 -1.95 9.33
N THR A 82 13.56 -2.90 9.98
CA THR A 82 15.00 -2.83 10.24
C THR A 82 15.81 -2.78 8.94
N ILE A 83 15.45 -3.59 7.93
CA ILE A 83 16.10 -3.56 6.61
C ILE A 83 15.91 -2.18 5.96
N ALA A 84 14.68 -1.66 5.94
CA ALA A 84 14.36 -0.38 5.31
C ALA A 84 15.02 0.82 6.02
N ALA A 85 15.21 0.73 7.35
CA ALA A 85 15.88 1.73 8.15
C ALA A 85 17.42 1.68 8.01
N SER A 86 18.00 0.52 7.70
CA SER A 86 19.46 0.31 7.63
C SER A 86 20.17 1.11 6.51
N SER A 87 21.50 1.12 6.58
CA SER A 87 22.38 1.64 5.52
C SER A 87 22.34 0.79 4.24
N ALA A 88 22.03 -0.51 4.36
CA ALA A 88 21.89 -1.45 3.25
C ALA A 88 20.56 -1.30 2.48
N ALA A 89 19.66 -0.41 2.91
CA ALA A 89 18.32 -0.25 2.34
C ALA A 89 18.33 -0.01 0.82
N GLU A 90 19.25 0.82 0.30
CA GLU A 90 19.29 1.13 -1.13
C GLU A 90 19.60 -0.09 -2.00
N GLU A 91 20.39 -1.03 -1.48
CA GLU A 91 20.78 -2.26 -2.18
C GLU A 91 19.76 -3.39 -1.98
N CYS A 92 19.12 -3.44 -0.80
CA CYS A 92 18.26 -4.57 -0.41
C CYS A 92 16.78 -4.35 -0.72
N LEU A 93 16.26 -3.12 -0.69
CA LEU A 93 14.84 -2.85 -0.93
C LEU A 93 14.32 -3.30 -2.31
N PRO A 94 15.10 -3.26 -3.42
CA PRO A 94 14.65 -3.83 -4.70
C PRO A 94 14.21 -5.29 -4.59
N ALA A 95 14.84 -6.09 -3.73
CA ALA A 95 14.45 -7.49 -3.52
C ALA A 95 13.07 -7.67 -2.87
N ILE A 96 12.44 -6.58 -2.41
CA ILE A 96 11.10 -6.56 -1.82
C ILE A 96 10.15 -5.78 -2.73
N ILE A 97 10.56 -4.61 -3.21
CA ILE A 97 9.71 -3.71 -3.98
C ILE A 97 9.43 -4.25 -5.38
N ASP A 98 10.42 -4.80 -6.07
CA ASP A 98 10.21 -5.36 -7.41
C ASP A 98 9.24 -6.54 -7.41
N PRO A 99 9.39 -7.57 -6.54
CA PRO A 99 8.42 -8.65 -6.48
C PRO A 99 7.09 -8.20 -5.87
N LEU A 100 7.05 -7.19 -4.99
CA LEU A 100 5.80 -6.59 -4.50
C LEU A 100 4.97 -6.01 -5.67
N LYS A 101 5.60 -5.25 -6.57
CA LYS A 101 4.94 -4.70 -7.77
C LYS A 101 4.37 -5.82 -8.63
N LEU A 102 5.17 -6.86 -8.88
CA LEU A 102 4.76 -8.00 -9.69
C LEU A 102 3.57 -8.73 -9.05
N GLU A 103 3.65 -9.03 -7.75
CA GLU A 103 2.60 -9.71 -7.01
C GLU A 103 1.31 -8.88 -7.00
N ALA A 104 1.40 -7.58 -6.67
CA ALA A 104 0.27 -6.65 -6.65
C ALA A 104 -0.37 -6.44 -8.03
N SER A 105 0.35 -6.70 -9.12
CA SER A 105 -0.18 -6.58 -10.48
C SER A 105 -0.98 -7.80 -10.94
N LYS A 106 -0.92 -8.94 -10.22
CA LYS A 106 -1.63 -10.16 -10.58
C LYS A 106 -3.15 -9.94 -10.56
N ALA A 107 -3.84 -10.58 -11.50
CA ALA A 107 -5.30 -10.53 -11.58
C ALA A 107 -6.01 -11.16 -10.37
N SER A 108 -5.32 -12.02 -9.62
CA SER A 108 -5.85 -12.67 -8.42
C SER A 108 -4.74 -12.88 -7.40
N ILE A 109 -4.96 -12.38 -6.19
CA ILE A 109 -4.12 -12.59 -5.02
C ILE A 109 -5.02 -13.10 -3.90
N ALA A 110 -4.54 -14.07 -3.12
CA ALA A 110 -5.29 -14.52 -1.94
C ALA A 110 -5.49 -13.34 -0.97
N PRO A 111 -6.70 -13.13 -0.41
CA PRO A 111 -6.95 -11.95 0.43
C PRO A 111 -6.05 -11.84 1.66
N GLY A 112 -5.61 -12.97 2.22
CA GLY A 112 -4.64 -13.00 3.31
C GLY A 112 -3.27 -12.47 2.88
N SER A 113 -2.76 -12.91 1.73
CA SER A 113 -1.51 -12.40 1.15
C SER A 113 -1.64 -10.92 0.79
N ALA A 114 -2.74 -10.51 0.15
CA ALA A 114 -2.98 -9.11 -0.19
C ALA A 114 -2.93 -8.23 1.06
N PHE A 115 -3.54 -8.66 2.17
CA PHE A 115 -3.50 -7.92 3.43
C PHE A 115 -2.08 -7.78 4.00
N VAL A 116 -1.27 -8.83 3.97
CA VAL A 116 0.16 -8.76 4.36
C VAL A 116 0.89 -7.72 3.52
N LEU A 117 0.69 -7.74 2.20
CA LEU A 117 1.34 -6.80 1.29
C LEU A 117 0.86 -5.36 1.48
N THR A 118 -0.42 -5.13 1.80
CA THR A 118 -0.94 -3.81 2.19
C THR A 118 -0.27 -3.30 3.48
N GLU A 119 -0.05 -4.17 4.48
CA GLU A 119 0.69 -3.79 5.69
C GLU A 119 2.14 -3.39 5.38
N TRP A 120 2.77 -4.07 4.42
CA TRP A 120 4.13 -3.80 3.97
C TRP A 120 4.21 -2.52 3.16
N CYS A 121 3.26 -2.25 2.28
CA CYS A 121 3.19 -0.98 1.55
C CYS A 121 3.11 0.18 2.53
N SER A 122 2.20 0.12 3.51
CA SER A 122 2.08 1.15 4.55
C SER A 122 3.39 1.37 5.33
N LEU A 123 4.12 0.30 5.65
CA LEU A 123 5.44 0.41 6.28
C LEU A 123 6.47 1.06 5.35
N LEU A 124 6.58 0.57 4.11
CA LEU A 124 7.55 1.06 3.14
C LEU A 124 7.31 2.54 2.83
N LEU A 125 6.06 2.99 2.71
CA LEU A 125 5.75 4.42 2.52
C LEU A 125 6.30 5.27 3.67
N GLN A 126 6.22 4.81 4.91
CA GLN A 126 6.76 5.52 6.07
C GLN A 126 8.29 5.58 6.05
N GLU A 127 8.95 4.47 5.76
CA GLU A 127 10.42 4.39 5.75
C GLU A 127 11.03 5.11 4.53
N LEU A 128 10.37 5.06 3.37
CA LEU A 128 10.78 5.77 2.16
C LEU A 128 10.59 7.29 2.31
N ALA A 129 9.49 7.74 2.94
CA ALA A 129 9.23 9.16 3.17
C ALA A 129 10.35 9.82 3.99
N ALA A 130 10.90 9.10 4.97
CA ALA A 130 12.03 9.58 5.77
C ALA A 130 13.35 9.72 4.97
N LYS A 131 13.42 9.19 3.75
CA LYS A 131 14.63 9.13 2.91
C LYS A 131 14.30 9.62 1.49
N PRO A 132 14.39 10.93 1.19
CA PRO A 132 13.96 11.50 -0.10
C PRO A 132 14.53 10.82 -1.34
N LYS A 133 15.81 10.40 -1.29
CA LYS A 133 16.45 9.65 -2.39
C LYS A 133 15.73 8.32 -2.69
N LEU A 134 15.31 7.59 -1.65
CA LEU A 134 14.61 6.32 -1.81
C LEU A 134 13.15 6.54 -2.19
N TRP A 135 12.49 7.56 -1.63
CA TRP A 135 11.15 7.99 -2.06
C TRP A 135 11.10 8.27 -3.56
N ASN A 136 12.03 9.08 -4.08
CA ASN A 136 12.08 9.41 -5.50
C ASN A 136 12.29 8.19 -6.40
N ARG A 137 12.91 7.14 -5.87
CA ARG A 137 13.19 5.91 -6.62
C ARG A 137 12.04 4.91 -6.61
N TRP A 138 11.35 4.75 -5.49
CA TRP A 138 10.37 3.66 -5.32
C TRP A 138 9.03 4.06 -4.70
N GLY A 139 8.87 5.30 -4.24
CA GLY A 139 7.67 5.75 -3.53
C GLY A 139 6.39 5.52 -4.32
N LEU A 140 6.37 5.91 -5.60
CA LEU A 140 5.21 5.73 -6.48
C LEU A 140 4.93 4.26 -6.80
N ASP A 141 5.98 3.44 -6.93
CA ASP A 141 5.81 2.00 -7.12
C ASP A 141 5.08 1.36 -5.94
N VAL A 142 5.42 1.77 -4.71
CA VAL A 142 4.76 1.30 -3.50
C VAL A 142 3.32 1.83 -3.41
N ILE A 143 3.05 3.08 -3.80
CA ILE A 143 1.68 3.63 -3.87
C ILE A 143 0.80 2.82 -4.83
N ILE A 144 1.31 2.48 -6.01
CA ILE A 144 0.57 1.69 -7.01
C ILE A 144 0.34 0.26 -6.49
N ALA A 145 1.34 -0.35 -5.84
CA ALA A 145 1.18 -1.67 -5.22
C ALA A 145 0.16 -1.66 -4.07
N ASP A 146 0.15 -0.61 -3.23
CA ASP A 146 -0.82 -0.42 -2.14
C ASP A 146 -2.23 -0.31 -2.72
N SER A 147 -2.41 0.45 -3.81
CA SER A 147 -3.69 0.59 -4.50
C SER A 147 -4.31 -0.76 -4.87
N HIS A 148 -3.52 -1.64 -5.51
CA HIS A 148 -4.02 -2.93 -5.96
C HIS A 148 -4.25 -3.93 -4.81
N THR A 149 -3.34 -3.97 -3.83
CA THR A 149 -3.46 -4.89 -2.70
C THR A 149 -4.59 -4.47 -1.76
N LEU A 150 -4.78 -3.17 -1.54
CA LEU A 150 -5.92 -2.62 -0.81
C LEU A 150 -7.23 -2.94 -1.54
N GLU A 151 -7.32 -2.68 -2.84
CA GLU A 151 -8.53 -3.01 -3.61
C GLU A 151 -8.87 -4.50 -3.50
N THR A 152 -7.87 -5.38 -3.60
CA THR A 152 -8.07 -6.83 -3.42
C THR A 152 -8.62 -7.15 -2.02
N CYS A 153 -8.11 -6.50 -0.97
CA CYS A 153 -8.64 -6.68 0.39
C CYS A 153 -10.10 -6.26 0.49
N ILE A 154 -10.48 -5.13 -0.12
CA ILE A 154 -11.83 -4.59 -0.03
C ILE A 154 -12.82 -5.33 -0.94
N GLY A 155 -12.41 -5.66 -2.16
CA GLY A 155 -13.24 -6.30 -3.19
C GLY A 155 -13.41 -7.81 -3.01
N SER A 156 -12.52 -8.47 -2.27
CA SER A 156 -12.62 -9.91 -2.03
C SER A 156 -13.68 -10.27 -0.98
N GLY A 157 -13.96 -11.58 -0.86
CA GLY A 157 -14.76 -12.16 0.22
C GLY A 157 -14.10 -12.16 1.61
N ALA A 158 -13.09 -11.30 1.84
CA ALA A 158 -12.41 -11.20 3.13
C ALA A 158 -13.38 -10.80 4.26
N ARG A 159 -13.04 -11.21 5.49
CA ARG A 159 -13.79 -10.83 6.70
C ARG A 159 -13.82 -9.32 6.86
N ARG A 160 -14.93 -8.76 7.37
CA ARG A 160 -15.07 -7.31 7.65
C ARG A 160 -13.89 -6.74 8.45
N SER A 161 -13.39 -7.49 9.45
CA SER A 161 -12.24 -7.09 10.26
C SER A 161 -10.96 -6.92 9.44
N VAL A 162 -10.73 -7.75 8.43
CA VAL A 162 -9.58 -7.64 7.52
C VAL A 162 -9.72 -6.40 6.64
N LYS A 163 -10.91 -6.19 6.05
CA LYS A 163 -11.19 -4.98 5.25
C LYS A 163 -10.95 -3.70 6.05
N GLN A 164 -11.47 -3.66 7.28
CA GLN A 164 -11.26 -2.52 8.19
C GLN A 164 -9.78 -2.32 8.53
N SER A 165 -9.08 -3.41 8.86
CA SER A 165 -7.65 -3.34 9.19
C SER A 165 -6.81 -2.86 8.00
N ALA A 166 -7.16 -3.30 6.78
CA ALA A 166 -6.51 -2.85 5.54
C ALA A 166 -6.71 -1.33 5.34
N LEU A 167 -7.94 -0.83 5.46
CA LEU A 167 -8.21 0.61 5.39
C LEU A 167 -7.46 1.39 6.46
N ASP A 168 -7.44 0.90 7.70
CA ASP A 168 -6.81 1.60 8.81
C ASP A 168 -5.28 1.64 8.67
N VAL A 169 -4.66 0.55 8.19
CA VAL A 169 -3.21 0.52 7.98
C VAL A 169 -2.79 1.37 6.78
N THR A 170 -3.54 1.35 5.68
CA THR A 170 -3.28 2.20 4.52
C THR A 170 -3.48 3.67 4.87
N ARG A 171 -4.58 4.03 5.55
CA ARG A 171 -4.82 5.41 6.02
C ARG A 171 -3.67 5.93 6.87
N ARG A 172 -3.17 5.14 7.83
CA ARG A 172 -2.02 5.53 8.66
C ARG A 172 -0.73 5.70 7.85
N GLY A 173 -0.49 4.84 6.87
CA GLY A 173 0.69 4.91 6.00
C GLY A 173 0.67 6.17 5.13
N VAL A 174 -0.46 6.40 4.45
CA VAL A 174 -0.71 7.57 3.61
C VAL A 174 -0.64 8.87 4.41
N GLN A 175 -1.26 8.89 5.59
CA GLN A 175 -1.21 10.06 6.48
C GLN A 175 0.23 10.41 6.86
N ARG A 176 1.02 9.43 7.32
CA ARG A 176 2.43 9.67 7.70
C ARG A 176 3.29 10.11 6.52
N LEU A 177 3.08 9.52 5.34
CA LEU A 177 3.76 9.94 4.12
C LEU A 177 3.52 11.43 3.84
N PHE A 178 2.26 11.87 3.87
CA PHE A 178 1.92 13.25 3.52
C PHE A 178 2.24 14.27 4.62
N GLU A 179 2.34 13.83 5.88
CA GLU A 179 2.79 14.66 7.01
C GLU A 179 4.33 14.75 7.12
N THR A 180 5.09 14.04 6.27
CA THR A 180 6.55 14.08 6.32
C THR A 180 7.09 15.36 5.67
N ASP A 181 7.81 16.16 6.45
CA ASP A 181 8.42 17.41 6.01
C ASP A 181 9.35 17.20 4.79
N GLY A 182 9.22 18.09 3.80
CA GLY A 182 10.04 18.08 2.59
C GLY A 182 9.65 17.06 1.51
N VAL A 183 8.87 16.03 1.84
CA VAL A 183 8.42 15.00 0.88
C VAL A 183 6.90 14.99 0.68
N GLY A 184 6.12 15.23 1.75
CA GLY A 184 4.70 14.93 1.80
C GLY A 184 3.84 15.63 0.75
N HIS A 185 4.07 16.92 0.48
CA HIS A 185 3.30 17.67 -0.52
C HIS A 185 3.58 17.21 -1.96
N GLU A 186 4.86 16.94 -2.27
CA GLU A 186 5.25 16.38 -3.56
C GLU A 186 4.69 14.96 -3.72
N ALA A 187 4.77 14.16 -2.65
CA ALA A 187 4.23 12.81 -2.62
C ALA A 187 2.71 12.76 -2.87
N LEU A 188 1.94 13.67 -2.26
CA LEU A 188 0.50 13.79 -2.50
C LEU A 188 0.21 14.11 -3.97
N ASN A 189 0.90 15.11 -4.53
CA ASN A 189 0.72 15.51 -5.91
C ASN A 189 1.09 14.39 -6.90
N ALA A 190 2.20 13.70 -6.65
CA ALA A 190 2.68 12.60 -7.46
C ALA A 190 1.75 11.37 -7.35
N ALA A 191 1.25 11.06 -6.15
CA ALA A 191 0.29 9.98 -5.94
C ALA A 191 -1.03 10.21 -6.67
N ILE A 192 -1.60 11.42 -6.58
CA ILE A 192 -2.82 11.77 -7.33
C ILE A 192 -2.57 11.58 -8.83
N THR A 193 -1.50 12.18 -9.37
CA THR A 193 -1.15 12.06 -10.80
C THR A 193 -1.00 10.61 -11.25
N ALA A 194 -0.32 9.77 -10.47
CA ALA A 194 -0.11 8.37 -10.79
C ALA A 194 -1.42 7.56 -10.74
N LEU A 195 -2.25 7.78 -9.73
CA LEU A 195 -3.49 7.03 -9.53
C LEU A 195 -4.60 7.47 -10.49
N THR A 196 -4.60 8.72 -10.95
CA THR A 196 -5.57 9.25 -11.91
C THR A 196 -5.11 9.13 -13.37
N ILE A 197 -3.98 8.47 -13.62
CA ILE A 197 -3.36 8.37 -14.95
C ILE A 197 -4.36 7.95 -16.03
N LYS A 198 -4.28 8.60 -17.18
CA LYS A 198 -5.09 8.27 -18.35
C LYS A 198 -4.27 7.39 -19.28
N ASP A 199 -4.62 6.12 -19.36
CA ASP A 199 -4.04 5.22 -20.35
C ASP A 199 -5.12 4.33 -21.00
N SER A 200 -4.69 3.34 -21.79
CA SER A 200 -5.57 2.40 -22.49
C SER A 200 -6.20 1.34 -21.58
N THR A 201 -5.65 1.13 -20.39
CA THR A 201 -6.11 0.14 -19.42
C THR A 201 -7.01 0.78 -18.36
N PRO A 202 -8.15 0.18 -18.00
CA PRO A 202 -8.98 0.72 -16.94
C PRO A 202 -8.27 0.69 -15.58
N HIS A 203 -8.37 1.81 -14.85
CA HIS A 203 -7.76 2.02 -13.53
C HIS A 203 -8.80 2.21 -12.43
N ALA A 204 -10.04 1.78 -12.65
CA ALA A 204 -11.13 1.88 -11.67
C ALA A 204 -10.77 1.34 -10.28
N LYS A 205 -9.88 0.33 -10.18
CA LYS A 205 -9.36 -0.18 -8.89
C LYS A 205 -8.65 0.87 -8.02
N ASN A 206 -8.05 1.89 -8.64
CA ASN A 206 -7.37 2.99 -7.93
C ASN A 206 -8.32 3.86 -7.11
N THR A 207 -9.63 3.74 -7.37
CA THR A 207 -10.66 4.45 -6.64
C THR A 207 -10.56 4.26 -5.12
N VAL A 208 -10.24 3.05 -4.66
CA VAL A 208 -10.20 2.75 -3.22
C VAL A 208 -9.08 3.56 -2.53
N LEU A 209 -7.88 3.60 -3.11
CA LEU A 209 -6.78 4.38 -2.54
C LEU A 209 -6.97 5.89 -2.72
N LEU A 210 -7.51 6.34 -3.86
CA LEU A 210 -7.89 7.74 -4.06
C LEU A 210 -8.89 8.21 -2.99
N GLY A 211 -9.86 7.36 -2.65
CA GLY A 211 -10.78 7.56 -1.54
C GLY A 211 -10.08 7.75 -0.19
N VAL A 212 -9.13 6.86 0.13
CA VAL A 212 -8.33 6.97 1.36
C VAL A 212 -7.51 8.26 1.38
N ILE A 213 -6.89 8.64 0.26
CA ILE A 213 -6.14 9.90 0.14
C ILE A 213 -7.08 11.09 0.39
N ALA A 214 -8.25 11.12 -0.24
CA ALA A 214 -9.24 12.16 -0.01
C ALA A 214 -9.67 12.24 1.46
N GLY A 215 -9.97 11.10 2.08
CA GLY A 215 -10.32 11.03 3.50
C GLY A 215 -9.19 11.44 4.45
N VAL A 216 -7.91 11.26 4.07
CA VAL A 216 -6.75 11.79 4.82
C VAL A 216 -6.67 13.30 4.67
N CYS A 217 -6.74 13.83 3.45
CA CYS A 217 -6.70 15.26 3.19
C CYS A 217 -7.88 16.00 3.84
N ALA A 218 -9.08 15.42 3.84
CA ALA A 218 -10.29 15.99 4.43
C ALA A 218 -10.12 16.38 5.92
N ARG A 219 -9.33 15.59 6.66
CA ARG A 219 -9.10 15.75 8.11
C ARG A 219 -7.85 16.55 8.44
N SER A 220 -7.08 17.00 7.44
CA SER A 220 -5.86 17.77 7.64
C SER A 220 -5.99 19.18 7.07
N LEU A 221 -5.82 20.19 7.93
CA LEU A 221 -5.88 21.60 7.53
C LEU A 221 -4.78 21.98 6.52
N GLN A 222 -3.65 21.27 6.53
CA GLN A 222 -2.53 21.53 5.62
C GLN A 222 -2.72 20.85 4.26
N LEU A 223 -3.27 19.62 4.24
CA LEU A 223 -3.42 18.84 3.02
C LEU A 223 -4.72 19.14 2.26
N LYS A 224 -5.76 19.62 2.96
CA LYS A 224 -7.06 19.93 2.35
C LYS A 224 -6.94 20.90 1.18
N PRO A 225 -6.26 22.07 1.28
CA PRO A 225 -6.13 23.00 0.16
C PRO A 225 -5.42 22.40 -1.06
N ILE A 226 -4.44 21.53 -0.83
CA ILE A 226 -3.68 20.89 -1.92
C ILE A 226 -4.59 19.96 -2.72
N LEU A 227 -5.45 19.18 -2.06
CA LEU A 227 -6.42 18.34 -2.76
C LEU A 227 -7.50 19.16 -3.46
N GLU A 228 -7.95 20.28 -2.86
CA GLU A 228 -8.89 21.23 -3.48
C GLU A 228 -8.39 21.72 -4.84
N GLU A 229 -7.10 22.00 -4.98
CA GLU A 229 -6.47 22.40 -6.25
C GLU A 229 -6.49 21.27 -7.30
N ARG A 230 -6.55 20.01 -6.85
CA ARG A 230 -6.47 18.80 -7.68
C ARG A 230 -7.82 18.11 -7.91
N LYS A 231 -8.96 18.69 -7.46
CA LYS A 231 -10.30 18.10 -7.63
C LYS A 231 -10.65 17.73 -9.07
N LYS A 232 -10.16 18.52 -10.03
CA LYS A 232 -10.38 18.25 -11.47
C LYS A 232 -9.85 16.87 -11.88
N ASP A 233 -8.75 16.41 -11.29
CA ASP A 233 -8.18 15.10 -11.60
C ASP A 233 -9.08 13.98 -11.06
N TYR A 234 -9.67 14.15 -9.88
CA TYR A 234 -10.65 13.23 -9.31
C TYR A 234 -11.94 13.18 -10.14
N TYR A 235 -12.49 14.33 -10.54
CA TYR A 235 -13.67 14.35 -11.41
C TYR A 235 -13.38 13.71 -12.77
N ALA A 236 -12.26 14.06 -13.40
CA ALA A 236 -11.87 13.46 -14.68
C ALA A 236 -11.65 11.95 -14.58
N PHE A 237 -11.06 11.48 -13.49
CA PHE A 237 -10.92 10.06 -13.20
C PHE A 237 -12.28 9.39 -13.00
N TYR A 238 -13.16 9.94 -12.15
CA TYR A 238 -14.49 9.39 -11.87
C TYR A 238 -15.35 9.30 -13.13
N VAL A 239 -15.38 10.37 -13.93
CA VAL A 239 -16.11 10.39 -15.21
C VAL A 239 -15.58 9.33 -16.17
N ARG A 240 -14.26 9.15 -16.24
CA ARG A 240 -13.61 8.22 -17.17
C ARG A 240 -13.79 6.75 -16.74
N GLU A 241 -13.42 6.45 -15.50
CA GLU A 241 -13.31 5.07 -15.00
C GLU A 241 -14.63 4.52 -14.46
N ILE A 242 -15.47 5.38 -13.87
CA ILE A 242 -16.72 4.97 -13.24
C ILE A 242 -17.90 5.25 -14.16
N LEU A 243 -18.22 6.52 -14.45
CA LEU A 243 -19.35 6.87 -15.32
C LEU A 243 -19.17 6.39 -16.77
N GLY A 244 -17.92 6.35 -17.25
CA GLY A 244 -17.56 5.91 -18.58
C GLY A 244 -17.64 4.40 -18.77
N SER A 245 -17.72 3.63 -17.68
CA SER A 245 -17.76 2.17 -17.71
C SER A 245 -18.98 1.67 -18.48
N ARG A 246 -18.76 0.65 -19.30
CA ARG A 246 -19.82 -0.07 -20.04
C ARG A 246 -20.21 -1.38 -19.36
N THR A 247 -19.56 -1.69 -18.24
CA THR A 247 -19.82 -2.90 -17.44
C THR A 247 -20.19 -2.49 -16.02
N VAL A 248 -20.88 -3.39 -15.32
CA VAL A 248 -21.18 -3.19 -13.90
C VAL A 248 -19.87 -3.01 -13.15
N VAL A 249 -19.75 -1.90 -12.44
CA VAL A 249 -18.62 -1.60 -11.57
C VAL A 249 -18.96 -2.14 -10.18
N PRO A 250 -18.06 -2.90 -9.52
CA PRO A 250 -18.27 -3.37 -8.16
C PRO A 250 -18.58 -2.23 -7.18
N GLN A 251 -19.49 -2.48 -6.24
CA GLN A 251 -19.97 -1.45 -5.32
C GLN A 251 -18.84 -0.82 -4.47
N HIS A 252 -17.85 -1.61 -4.04
CA HIS A 252 -16.74 -1.07 -3.26
C HIS A 252 -15.86 -0.09 -4.04
N ILE A 253 -15.89 -0.17 -5.38
CA ILE A 253 -15.22 0.78 -6.26
C ILE A 253 -16.09 2.03 -6.41
N THR A 254 -17.39 1.90 -6.69
CA THR A 254 -18.28 3.08 -6.84
C THR A 254 -18.38 3.89 -5.56
N ASP A 255 -18.36 3.23 -4.40
CA ASP A 255 -18.42 3.86 -3.09
C ASP A 255 -17.05 4.39 -2.62
N GLY A 256 -15.96 4.08 -3.32
CA GLY A 256 -14.60 4.37 -2.86
C GLY A 256 -14.28 5.88 -2.80
N LEU A 257 -14.90 6.71 -3.64
CA LEU A 257 -14.72 8.18 -3.60
C LEU A 257 -15.68 8.90 -2.63
N ARG A 258 -16.30 8.19 -1.69
CA ARG A 258 -17.26 8.79 -0.73
C ARG A 258 -16.68 10.02 -0.01
N ASP A 259 -15.51 9.87 0.61
CA ASP A 259 -14.88 10.95 1.38
C ASP A 259 -14.52 12.16 0.49
N PHE A 260 -14.20 11.91 -0.78
CA PHE A 260 -13.96 12.96 -1.77
C PHE A 260 -15.24 13.77 -2.03
N PHE A 261 -16.31 13.11 -2.45
CA PHE A 261 -17.57 13.78 -2.76
C PHE A 261 -18.18 14.48 -1.55
N ALA A 262 -18.10 13.87 -0.36
CA ALA A 262 -18.65 14.45 0.85
C ALA A 262 -17.92 15.73 1.30
N THR A 263 -16.60 15.83 1.05
CA THR A 263 -15.79 16.93 1.61
C THR A 263 -15.40 18.00 0.60
N PHE A 264 -15.17 17.62 -0.65
CA PHE A 264 -14.50 18.45 -1.65
C PHE A 264 -15.43 18.89 -2.79
N THR A 265 -16.63 18.32 -2.89
CA THR A 265 -17.58 18.64 -3.97
C THR A 265 -18.63 19.64 -3.51
N THR A 266 -18.70 20.79 -4.18
CA THR A 266 -19.81 21.73 -4.02
C THR A 266 -20.95 21.41 -4.98
N GLU A 267 -22.10 22.07 -4.81
CA GLU A 267 -23.22 21.93 -5.74
C GLU A 267 -22.84 22.40 -7.15
N GLU A 268 -22.10 23.50 -7.27
CA GLU A 268 -21.64 24.03 -8.56
C GLU A 268 -20.66 23.06 -9.24
N ASP A 269 -19.72 22.48 -8.49
CA ASP A 269 -18.81 21.46 -9.00
C ASP A 269 -19.60 20.25 -9.53
N LEU A 270 -20.61 19.80 -8.78
CA LEU A 270 -21.45 18.67 -9.16
C LEU A 270 -22.22 18.94 -10.46
N GLN A 271 -22.89 20.10 -10.54
CA GLN A 271 -23.67 20.51 -11.72
C GLN A 271 -22.79 20.64 -12.97
N LYS A 272 -21.55 21.09 -12.79
CA LYS A 272 -20.63 21.35 -13.90
C LYS A 272 -19.86 20.11 -14.36
N ASP A 273 -19.26 19.38 -13.43
CA ASP A 273 -18.26 18.36 -13.75
C ASP A 273 -18.81 16.93 -13.73
N VAL A 274 -19.93 16.69 -13.02
CA VAL A 274 -20.50 15.33 -12.83
C VAL A 274 -21.83 15.14 -13.54
N VAL A 275 -22.83 16.02 -13.32
CA VAL A 275 -24.19 15.87 -13.85
C VAL A 275 -24.24 15.67 -15.37
N PRO A 276 -23.53 16.45 -16.20
CA PRO A 276 -23.57 16.26 -17.66
C PRO A 276 -23.04 14.89 -18.09
N SER A 277 -22.10 14.33 -17.32
CA SER A 277 -21.55 13.00 -17.57
C SER A 277 -22.52 11.90 -17.13
N VAL A 278 -23.27 12.11 -16.04
CA VAL A 278 -24.34 11.21 -15.60
C VAL A 278 -25.47 11.16 -16.62
N GLU A 279 -25.93 12.31 -17.13
CA GLU A 279 -26.96 12.37 -18.18
C GLU A 279 -26.53 11.59 -19.43
N LYS A 280 -25.29 11.80 -19.88
CA LYS A 280 -24.71 11.05 -21.00
C LYS A 280 -24.59 9.55 -20.71
N ALA A 281 -24.25 9.17 -19.48
CA ALA A 281 -24.16 7.77 -19.09
C ALA A 281 -25.55 7.11 -19.05
N LEU A 282 -26.57 7.80 -18.54
CA LEU A 282 -27.97 7.34 -18.53
C LEU A 282 -28.51 7.11 -19.94
N LEU A 283 -28.19 8.00 -20.88
CA LEU A 283 -28.57 7.82 -22.29
C LEU A 283 -27.90 6.61 -22.95
N ARG A 284 -26.73 6.19 -22.44
CA ARG A 284 -25.95 5.08 -23.01
C ARG A 284 -26.24 3.72 -22.36
N ALA A 285 -26.42 3.68 -21.04
CA ALA A 285 -26.53 2.45 -20.26
C ALA A 285 -27.34 2.69 -18.96
N PRO A 286 -28.65 2.99 -19.06
CA PRO A 286 -29.45 3.44 -17.91
C PRO A 286 -29.49 2.41 -16.78
N GLU A 287 -29.55 1.13 -17.10
CA GLU A 287 -29.55 0.05 -16.11
C GLU A 287 -28.27 0.02 -15.28
N ILE A 288 -27.11 0.20 -15.90
CA ILE A 288 -25.81 0.18 -15.20
C ILE A 288 -25.71 1.40 -14.28
N VAL A 289 -26.14 2.57 -14.76
CA VAL A 289 -26.09 3.81 -13.98
C VAL A 289 -27.02 3.74 -12.75
N LEU A 290 -28.25 3.25 -12.95
CA LEU A 290 -29.26 3.15 -11.89
C LEU A 290 -28.97 2.02 -10.89
N ASN A 291 -28.27 0.95 -11.29
CA ASN A 291 -27.89 -0.18 -10.43
C ASN A 291 -26.71 0.10 -9.47
N GLY A 292 -26.53 1.36 -9.06
CA GLY A 292 -25.64 1.72 -7.95
C GLY A 292 -24.43 2.56 -8.32
N LEU A 293 -24.19 2.80 -9.62
CA LEU A 293 -23.01 3.53 -10.09
C LEU A 293 -22.98 4.99 -9.58
N VAL A 294 -24.14 5.62 -9.44
CA VAL A 294 -24.30 6.99 -8.92
C VAL A 294 -24.81 7.01 -7.48
N ALA A 295 -25.31 5.88 -6.97
CA ALA A 295 -25.91 5.81 -5.64
C ALA A 295 -24.91 6.17 -4.53
N GLY A 296 -23.67 5.66 -4.62
CA GLY A 296 -22.61 5.98 -3.67
C GLY A 296 -22.30 7.48 -3.62
N THR A 297 -22.20 8.14 -4.78
CA THR A 297 -22.00 9.59 -4.88
C THR A 297 -23.16 10.36 -4.26
N LEU A 298 -24.41 10.04 -4.60
CA LEU A 298 -25.58 10.74 -4.07
C LEU A 298 -25.71 10.61 -2.55
N GLN A 299 -25.44 9.42 -2.01
CA GLN A 299 -25.42 9.21 -0.56
C GLN A 299 -24.34 10.04 0.13
N SER A 300 -23.18 10.21 -0.51
CA SER A 300 -22.05 10.97 0.03
C SER A 300 -22.33 12.47 0.10
N LEU A 301 -23.16 13.00 -0.80
CA LEU A 301 -23.54 14.42 -0.85
C LEU A 301 -24.64 14.78 0.16
N SER A 302 -25.32 13.78 0.74
CA SER A 302 -26.41 13.96 1.71
C SER A 302 -25.96 14.03 3.17
N GLN A 303 -24.65 13.94 3.41
CA GLN A 303 -24.02 13.96 4.74
C GLN A 303 -23.46 15.34 5.06
#